data_AF-A0A7C2WWF8-F1
#
_entry.id   AF-A0A7C2WWF8-F1
#
_cell.length_a   1.000
_cell.length_b   1.000
_cell.length_c   1.000
_cell.angle_alpha   90.00
_cell.angle_beta   90.00
_cell.angle_gamma   90.00
#
_symmetry.space_group_name_H-M   'P 1'
#
loop_
_entity.id
_entity.type
_entity.pdbx_description
1 polymer ?
#
loop_
_entity_poly.entity_id
_entity_poly.type
_entity_poly.pdbx_seq_one_letter_code
_entity_poly.pdbx_strand_id
1 'polypeptide(L)'
;LYTDLSTIYERAGRIKGKSGSITQFPVLTMPEDDKTHPIPDLTGYITEGQIIISRPLHAQGIYPPVDVLPSLSRLKDKGVGAGKTREDHADVMNQLYAAYARGKNAKELAVVLGESALSESDILMVKFADAFEDKFIRQGEDENRTIEESLAIGWDLLAMIPRAELKRVRDAYIEKYYPKKD
;
A
#
# COMPACT_ATOMS: atom_id res chain seq x y z
N LEU A 1 -26.92 12.62 8.09
CA LEU A 1 -25.50 12.18 8.17
C LEU A 1 -24.86 12.03 6.80
N TYR A 2 -25.26 11.06 5.96
CA TYR A 2 -24.67 10.90 4.61
C TYR A 2 -24.66 12.20 3.81
N THR A 3 -25.84 12.81 3.63
CA THR A 3 -25.99 14.07 2.89
C THR A 3 -25.11 15.18 3.45
N ASP A 4 -25.02 15.29 4.78
CA ASP A 4 -24.22 16.32 5.45
C ASP A 4 -22.73 16.14 5.15
N LEU A 5 -22.22 14.90 5.25
CA LEU A 5 -20.84 14.58 4.90
C LEU A 5 -20.56 14.85 3.41
N SER A 6 -21.48 14.49 2.52
CA SER A 6 -21.35 14.76 1.08
C SER A 6 -21.22 16.25 0.79
N THR A 7 -21.94 17.12 1.50
CA THR A 7 -21.83 18.59 1.30
C THR A 7 -20.43 19.14 1.60
N ILE A 8 -19.61 18.41 2.35
CA ILE A 8 -18.23 18.77 2.68
C ILE A 8 -17.26 18.09 1.69
N TYR A 9 -17.36 16.76 1.55
CA TYR A 9 -16.38 15.96 0.81
C TYR A 9 -16.41 16.22 -0.71
N GLU A 10 -17.59 16.44 -1.29
CA GLU A 10 -17.76 16.71 -2.73
C GLU A 10 -17.24 18.08 -3.19
N ARG A 11 -16.70 18.88 -2.27
CA ARG A 11 -16.09 20.18 -2.58
C ARG A 11 -14.64 20.07 -3.06
N ALA A 12 -14.02 18.89 -2.93
CA ALA A 12 -12.70 18.62 -3.48
C ALA A 12 -12.76 18.49 -5.02
N GLY A 13 -11.67 18.83 -5.70
CA GLY A 13 -11.54 18.62 -7.14
C GLY A 13 -10.93 19.80 -7.90
N ARG A 14 -11.18 19.82 -9.20
CA ARG A 14 -10.63 20.78 -10.16
C ARG A 14 -11.75 21.30 -11.06
N ILE A 15 -11.70 22.59 -11.37
CA ILE A 15 -12.66 23.23 -12.29
C ILE A 15 -12.02 23.38 -13.66
N LYS A 16 -12.74 22.97 -14.71
CA LYS A 16 -12.28 23.10 -16.10
C LYS A 16 -11.99 24.57 -16.42
N GLY A 17 -10.81 24.85 -16.99
CA GLY A 17 -10.38 26.21 -17.34
C GLY A 17 -9.83 27.02 -16.15
N LYS A 18 -9.70 26.42 -14.96
CA LYS A 18 -9.01 27.01 -13.80
C LYS A 18 -7.74 26.21 -13.49
N SER A 19 -6.67 26.91 -13.11
CA SER A 19 -5.38 26.28 -12.79
C SER A 19 -5.34 25.65 -11.40
N GLY A 20 -6.12 26.17 -10.45
CA GLY A 20 -6.15 25.69 -9.06
C GLY A 20 -6.89 24.35 -8.86
N SER A 21 -6.68 23.77 -7.68
CA SER A 21 -7.32 22.53 -7.22
C SER A 21 -7.57 22.58 -5.72
N ILE A 22 -8.54 21.80 -5.25
CA ILE A 22 -8.75 21.52 -3.82
C ILE A 22 -8.57 20.02 -3.62
N THR A 23 -7.66 19.63 -2.73
CA THR A 23 -7.48 18.25 -2.29
C THR A 23 -7.87 18.16 -0.82
N GLN A 24 -8.67 17.16 -0.45
CA GLN A 24 -9.08 16.94 0.93
C GLN A 24 -8.48 15.64 1.47
N PHE A 25 -8.05 15.69 2.73
CA PHE A 25 -7.63 14.54 3.53
C PHE A 25 -8.39 14.54 4.86
N PRO A 26 -9.66 14.10 4.88
CA PRO A 26 -10.42 13.98 6.12
C PRO A 26 -9.78 12.92 7.03
N VAL A 27 -9.73 13.21 8.32
CA VAL A 27 -9.25 12.27 9.35
C VAL A 27 -10.38 12.00 10.32
N LEU A 28 -10.62 10.73 10.59
CA LEU A 28 -11.63 10.27 11.54
C LEU A 28 -11.07 9.12 12.38
N THR A 29 -11.64 8.93 13.56
CA THR A 29 -11.38 7.78 14.42
C THR A 29 -12.54 6.80 14.31
N MET A 30 -12.25 5.52 14.10
CA MET A 30 -13.27 4.47 14.08
C MET A 30 -13.60 4.08 15.53
N PRO A 31 -14.87 4.22 15.98
CA PRO A 31 -15.28 3.70 17.28
C PRO A 31 -15.05 2.19 17.34
N GLU A 32 -14.42 1.71 18.41
CA GLU A 32 -14.13 0.28 18.63
C GLU A 32 -13.35 -0.39 17.49
N ASP A 33 -12.64 0.40 16.68
CA ASP A 33 -11.98 -0.04 15.44
C ASP A 33 -12.93 -0.69 14.41
N ASP A 34 -14.23 -0.42 14.52
CA ASP A 34 -15.26 -0.98 13.65
C ASP A 34 -15.44 -0.16 12.37
N LYS A 35 -14.99 -0.72 11.25
CA LYS A 35 -15.18 -0.13 9.91
C LYS A 35 -16.63 -0.09 9.44
N THR A 36 -17.51 -0.90 10.04
CA THR A 36 -18.95 -0.95 9.71
C THR A 36 -19.75 0.10 10.47
N HIS A 37 -19.12 0.80 11.41
CA HIS A 37 -19.72 1.94 12.08
C HIS A 37 -20.15 3.01 11.04
N PRO A 38 -21.30 3.68 11.21
CA PRO A 38 -21.81 4.62 10.20
C PRO A 38 -20.86 5.74 9.78
N ILE A 39 -19.92 6.14 10.65
CA ILE A 39 -18.94 7.20 10.35
C ILE A 39 -17.93 6.76 9.27
N PRO A 40 -17.11 5.72 9.47
CA PRO A 40 -16.20 5.22 8.44
C PRO A 40 -16.94 4.68 7.22
N ASP A 41 -18.06 3.98 7.41
CA ASP A 41 -18.85 3.41 6.32
C ASP A 41 -19.33 4.50 5.34
N LEU A 42 -20.06 5.50 5.83
CA LEU A 42 -20.56 6.59 4.98
C LEU A 42 -19.43 7.44 4.41
N THR A 43 -18.33 7.64 5.16
CA THR A 43 -17.16 8.36 4.62
C THR A 43 -16.56 7.60 3.43
N GLY A 44 -16.32 6.29 3.56
CA GLY A 44 -15.78 5.46 2.48
C GLY A 44 -16.73 5.25 1.29
N TYR A 45 -18.04 5.40 1.50
CA TYR A 45 -19.01 5.45 0.41
C TYR A 45 -18.87 6.71 -0.45
N ILE A 46 -18.53 7.84 0.16
CA ILE A 46 -18.43 9.14 -0.51
C ILE A 46 -17.02 9.35 -1.09
N THR A 47 -15.96 9.15 -0.30
CA THR A 47 -14.58 9.45 -0.70
C THR A 47 -14.02 8.43 -1.68
N GLU A 48 -13.02 8.82 -2.47
CA GLU A 48 -12.39 7.96 -3.49
C GLU A 48 -11.28 7.04 -2.94
N GLY A 49 -11.44 6.56 -1.71
CA GLY A 49 -10.46 5.73 -1.03
C GLY A 49 -10.33 6.05 0.45
N GLN A 50 -9.45 5.29 1.10
CA GLN A 50 -9.17 5.40 2.53
C GLN A 50 -7.76 4.89 2.81
N ILE A 51 -7.12 5.47 3.84
CA ILE A 51 -5.88 4.99 4.41
C ILE A 51 -6.18 4.52 5.83
N ILE A 52 -5.96 3.24 6.10
CA ILE A 52 -6.25 2.62 7.39
C ILE A 52 -5.00 2.62 8.25
N ILE A 53 -5.13 3.17 9.46
CA ILE A 53 -4.10 3.16 10.49
C ILE A 53 -4.36 1.97 11.42
N SER A 54 -3.38 1.09 11.55
CA SER A 54 -3.52 -0.22 12.19
C SER A 54 -2.86 -0.27 13.56
N ARG A 55 -3.65 -0.62 14.59
CA ARG A 55 -3.13 -0.82 15.95
C ARG A 55 -2.12 -1.97 16.03
N PRO A 56 -2.30 -3.14 15.37
CA PRO A 56 -1.28 -4.17 15.33
C PRO A 56 0.08 -3.69 14.83
N LEU A 57 0.12 -2.93 13.71
CA LEU A 57 1.37 -2.39 13.18
C LEU A 57 1.99 -1.37 14.15
N HIS A 58 1.15 -0.53 14.77
CA HIS A 58 1.62 0.43 15.77
C HIS A 58 2.23 -0.28 16.99
N ALA A 59 1.61 -1.35 17.50
CA ALA A 59 2.12 -2.14 18.62
C ALA A 59 3.45 -2.84 18.31
N GLN A 60 3.75 -3.07 17.03
CA GLN A 60 5.05 -3.58 16.54
C GLN A 60 6.09 -2.48 16.36
N GLY A 61 5.77 -1.22 16.70
CA GLY A 61 6.66 -0.08 16.54
C GLY A 61 6.87 0.34 15.08
N ILE A 62 5.91 0.05 14.19
CA ILE A 62 5.95 0.53 12.81
C ILE A 62 5.33 1.93 12.76
N TYR A 63 6.05 2.88 12.17
CA TYR A 63 5.59 4.23 11.92
C TYR A 63 5.86 4.63 10.47
N PRO A 64 4.91 5.24 9.74
CA PRO A 64 3.50 5.33 10.12
C PRO A 64 2.84 3.94 10.07
N PRO A 65 1.90 3.60 10.98
CA PRO A 65 1.31 2.26 11.04
C PRO A 65 0.20 2.08 9.99
N VAL A 66 0.52 2.24 8.71
CA VAL A 66 -0.43 2.14 7.59
C VAL A 66 -0.61 0.68 7.20
N ASP A 67 -1.86 0.18 7.25
CA ASP A 67 -2.20 -1.12 6.70
C ASP A 67 -2.67 -0.97 5.25
N VAL A 68 -1.83 -1.43 4.32
CA VAL A 68 -2.06 -1.28 2.89
C VAL A 68 -3.15 -2.21 2.34
N LEU A 69 -3.49 -3.32 3.01
CA LEU A 69 -4.46 -4.30 2.49
C LEU A 69 -5.90 -3.79 2.47
N PRO A 70 -6.44 -3.17 3.54
CA PRO A 70 -7.76 -2.55 3.52
C PRO A 70 -7.74 -1.10 2.99
N SER A 71 -6.55 -0.54 2.75
CA SER A 71 -6.39 0.81 2.18
C SER A 71 -6.55 0.80 0.66
N LEU A 72 -7.05 1.91 0.10
CA LEU A 72 -7.29 2.03 -1.34
C LEU A 72 -7.23 3.48 -1.79
N SER A 73 -6.75 3.69 -3.02
CA SER A 73 -6.99 4.92 -3.79
C SER A 73 -7.62 4.54 -5.13
N ARG A 74 -8.83 5.04 -5.40
CA ARG A 74 -9.56 4.76 -6.66
C ARG A 74 -8.98 5.54 -7.85
N LEU A 75 -8.34 6.68 -7.59
CA LEU A 75 -7.80 7.57 -8.63
C LEU A 75 -6.31 7.33 -8.93
N LYS A 76 -5.66 6.37 -8.26
CA LYS A 76 -4.22 6.07 -8.40
C LYS A 76 -3.76 5.91 -9.85
N ASP A 77 -4.57 5.28 -10.70
CA ASP A 77 -4.21 5.02 -12.11
C ASP A 77 -4.07 6.31 -12.93
N LYS A 78 -4.69 7.41 -12.48
CA LYS A 78 -4.49 8.76 -13.04
C LYS A 78 -3.28 9.48 -12.45
N GLY A 79 -2.67 8.99 -11.37
CA GLY A 79 -1.52 9.60 -10.70
C GLY A 79 -0.16 8.95 -11.05
N VAL A 80 -0.17 7.72 -11.56
CA VAL A 80 1.06 6.94 -11.83
C VAL A 80 1.45 6.93 -13.30
N GLY A 81 2.69 6.48 -13.58
CA GLY A 81 3.19 6.27 -14.94
C GLY A 81 4.07 7.39 -15.49
N ALA A 82 4.51 7.21 -16.73
CA ALA A 82 5.44 8.11 -17.42
C ALA A 82 4.89 9.54 -17.52
N GLY A 83 5.74 10.52 -17.21
CA GLY A 83 5.39 11.95 -17.19
C GLY A 83 4.69 12.42 -15.91
N LYS A 84 4.47 11.53 -14.93
CA LYS A 84 3.98 11.88 -13.58
C LYS A 84 4.88 11.34 -12.47
N THR A 85 5.20 10.05 -12.55
CA THR A 85 6.15 9.37 -11.67
C THR A 85 7.14 8.63 -12.56
N ARG A 86 7.18 7.29 -12.51
CA ARG A 86 8.05 6.45 -13.34
C ARG A 86 7.21 5.36 -14.05
N GLU A 87 7.72 4.82 -15.15
CA GLU A 87 6.96 3.90 -16.02
C GLU A 87 6.59 2.55 -15.38
N ASP A 88 7.31 2.14 -14.34
CA ASP A 88 7.18 0.87 -13.62
C ASP A 88 6.29 0.94 -12.37
N HIS A 89 5.85 2.14 -11.98
CA HIS A 89 5.15 2.37 -10.71
C HIS A 89 3.93 1.44 -10.53
N ALA A 90 3.04 1.36 -11.52
CA ALA A 90 1.84 0.53 -11.42
C ALA A 90 2.16 -0.96 -11.25
N ASP A 91 3.15 -1.45 -12.00
CA ASP A 91 3.59 -2.85 -11.98
C ASP A 91 4.20 -3.19 -10.61
N VAL A 92 5.13 -2.36 -10.11
CA VAL A 92 5.77 -2.55 -8.80
C VAL A 92 4.75 -2.52 -7.68
N MET A 93 3.84 -1.53 -7.67
CA MET A 93 2.76 -1.42 -6.69
C MET A 93 1.91 -2.70 -6.63
N ASN A 94 1.46 -3.19 -7.79
CA ASN A 94 0.61 -4.38 -7.85
C ASN A 94 1.35 -5.66 -7.42
N GLN A 95 2.64 -5.79 -7.76
CA GLN A 95 3.44 -6.95 -7.36
C GLN A 95 3.75 -6.93 -5.85
N LEU A 96 4.14 -5.78 -5.30
CA LEU A 96 4.36 -5.60 -3.85
C LEU A 96 3.10 -5.96 -3.06
N TYR A 97 1.94 -5.43 -3.47
CA TYR A 97 0.66 -5.72 -2.82
C TYR A 97 0.35 -7.23 -2.82
N ALA A 98 0.50 -7.89 -3.98
CA ALA A 98 0.23 -9.32 -4.11
C ALA A 98 1.17 -10.18 -3.25
N ALA A 99 2.47 -9.86 -3.24
CA ALA A 99 3.46 -10.56 -2.43
C ALA A 99 3.20 -10.35 -0.93
N TYR A 100 2.88 -9.12 -0.51
CA TYR A 100 2.56 -8.81 0.88
C TYR A 100 1.30 -9.53 1.37
N ALA A 101 0.22 -9.51 0.56
CA ALA A 101 -1.01 -10.24 0.89
C ALA A 101 -0.76 -11.76 1.04
N ARG A 102 0.05 -12.36 0.15
CA ARG A 102 0.44 -13.77 0.26
C ARG A 102 1.25 -14.04 1.53
N GLY A 103 2.19 -13.17 1.87
CA GLY A 103 3.00 -13.29 3.08
C GLY A 103 2.17 -13.17 4.36
N LYS A 104 1.19 -12.25 4.40
CA LYS A 104 0.23 -12.13 5.51
C LYS A 104 -0.60 -13.38 5.71
N ASN A 105 -1.19 -13.92 4.64
CA ASN A 105 -1.95 -15.17 4.72
C ASN A 105 -1.09 -16.35 5.19
N ALA A 106 0.16 -16.44 4.72
CA ALA A 106 1.10 -17.47 5.18
C ALA A 106 1.45 -17.30 6.67
N LYS A 107 1.62 -16.07 7.15
CA LYS A 107 1.88 -15.76 8.56
C LYS A 107 0.70 -16.16 9.45
N GLU A 108 -0.52 -15.86 9.02
CA GLU A 108 -1.75 -16.30 9.73
C GLU A 108 -1.84 -17.84 9.78
N LEU A 109 -1.57 -18.52 8.67
CA LEU A 109 -1.57 -19.98 8.61
C LEU A 109 -0.53 -20.58 9.57
N ALA A 110 0.67 -20.02 9.63
CA ALA A 110 1.73 -20.46 10.53
C ALA A 110 1.38 -20.27 12.00
N VAL A 111 0.67 -19.21 12.37
CA VAL A 111 0.19 -19.00 13.74
C VAL A 111 -0.81 -20.09 14.16
N VAL A 112 -1.63 -20.58 13.22
CA VAL A 112 -2.67 -21.59 13.50
C VAL A 112 -2.11 -23.02 13.45
N LEU A 113 -1.28 -23.34 12.45
CA LEU A 113 -0.84 -24.72 12.17
C LEU A 113 0.63 -24.99 12.54
N GLY A 114 1.39 -23.95 12.91
CA GLY A 114 2.84 -24.01 13.13
C GLY A 114 3.65 -23.79 11.84
N GLU A 115 4.89 -23.32 12.00
CA GLU A 115 5.78 -23.00 10.87
C GLU A 115 6.11 -24.22 9.99
N SER A 116 6.11 -25.42 10.56
CA SER A 116 6.38 -26.67 9.81
C SER A 116 5.34 -27.00 8.75
N ALA A 117 4.17 -26.35 8.78
CA ALA A 117 3.13 -26.51 7.78
C ALA A 117 3.35 -25.64 6.53
N LEU A 118 4.30 -24.69 6.56
CA LEU A 118 4.56 -23.80 5.44
C LEU A 118 5.47 -24.44 4.38
N SER A 119 5.16 -24.17 3.11
CA SER A 119 6.09 -24.45 2.01
C SER A 119 7.29 -23.50 2.06
N GLU A 120 8.42 -23.88 1.44
CA GLU A 120 9.59 -22.99 1.33
C GLU A 120 9.24 -21.64 0.69
N SER A 121 8.34 -21.66 -0.30
CA SER A 121 7.85 -20.44 -0.95
C SER A 121 7.04 -19.57 0.00
N ASP A 122 6.25 -20.16 0.91
CA ASP A 122 5.44 -19.39 1.86
C ASP A 122 6.31 -18.84 2.99
N ILE A 123 7.33 -19.59 3.45
CA ILE A 123 8.35 -19.08 4.37
C ILE A 123 9.03 -17.84 3.78
N LEU A 124 9.36 -17.88 2.49
CA LEU A 124 9.95 -16.71 1.81
C LEU A 124 8.97 -15.52 1.76
N MET A 125 7.68 -15.76 1.52
CA MET A 125 6.66 -14.71 1.50
C MET A 125 6.42 -14.11 2.88
N VAL A 126 6.50 -14.90 3.96
CA VAL A 126 6.49 -14.38 5.34
C VAL A 126 7.67 -13.44 5.57
N LYS A 127 8.88 -13.87 5.20
CA LYS A 127 10.09 -13.02 5.30
C LYS A 127 9.98 -11.75 4.47
N PHE A 128 9.40 -11.83 3.26
CA PHE A 128 9.12 -10.67 2.44
C PHE A 128 8.13 -9.71 3.13
N ALA A 129 7.05 -10.23 3.74
CA ALA A 129 6.08 -9.39 4.42
C ALA A 129 6.67 -8.65 5.61
N ASP A 130 7.50 -9.32 6.42
CA ASP A 130 8.20 -8.68 7.54
C ASP A 130 9.18 -7.59 7.04
N ALA A 131 9.93 -7.88 5.96
CA ALA A 131 10.83 -6.90 5.35
C ALA A 131 10.09 -5.73 4.69
N PHE A 132 8.91 -5.97 4.12
CA PHE A 132 8.06 -4.92 3.55
C PHE A 132 7.56 -3.98 4.64
N GLU A 133 7.11 -4.51 5.78
CA GLU A 133 6.71 -3.70 6.94
C GLU A 133 7.88 -2.87 7.49
N ASP A 134 9.06 -3.48 7.65
CA ASP A 134 10.22 -2.84 8.28
C ASP A 134 10.99 -1.88 7.37
N LYS A 135 10.99 -2.10 6.05
CA LYS A 135 11.79 -1.28 5.11
C LYS A 135 10.95 -0.37 4.21
N PHE A 136 9.73 -0.79 3.86
CA PHE A 136 8.88 -0.01 2.97
C PHE A 136 7.90 0.84 3.76
N ILE A 137 7.13 0.24 4.67
CA ILE A 137 6.09 0.94 5.43
C ILE A 137 6.73 1.81 6.53
N ARG A 138 7.68 1.24 7.28
CA ARG A 138 8.40 2.00 8.30
C ARG A 138 9.25 3.10 7.65
N GLN A 139 9.07 4.31 8.17
CA GLN A 139 9.73 5.53 7.76
C GLN A 139 9.89 6.44 8.99
N GLY A 140 11.00 7.17 9.07
CA GLY A 140 11.19 8.15 10.16
C GLY A 140 10.12 9.25 10.13
N GLU A 141 9.78 9.83 11.29
CA GLU A 141 8.78 10.90 11.40
C GLU A 141 9.13 12.12 10.53
N ASP A 142 10.42 12.44 10.44
CA ASP A 142 10.96 13.54 9.64
C ASP A 142 11.64 13.06 8.35
N GLU A 143 11.57 11.77 8.03
CA GLU A 143 12.14 11.22 6.80
C GLU A 143 11.21 11.55 5.63
N ASN A 144 11.75 12.08 4.54
CA ASN A 144 11.01 12.38 3.33
C ASN A 144 11.61 11.59 2.16
N ARG A 145 10.84 10.64 1.62
CA ARG A 145 11.23 9.83 0.46
C ARG A 145 10.62 10.40 -0.81
N THR A 146 11.46 10.58 -1.82
CA THR A 146 11.01 10.75 -3.20
C THR A 146 10.29 9.50 -3.70
N ILE A 147 9.52 9.64 -4.79
CA ILE A 147 8.86 8.50 -5.40
C ILE A 147 9.89 7.53 -6.00
N GLU A 148 10.99 8.03 -6.55
CA GLU A 148 12.06 7.22 -7.12
C GLU A 148 12.74 6.36 -6.06
N GLU A 149 13.01 6.90 -4.87
CA GLU A 149 13.53 6.16 -3.73
C GLU A 149 12.55 5.09 -3.26
N SER A 150 11.26 5.44 -3.15
CA SER A 150 10.23 4.47 -2.76
C SER A 150 10.15 3.31 -3.77
N LEU A 151 10.20 3.60 -5.07
CA LEU A 151 10.22 2.57 -6.10
C LEU A 151 11.51 1.75 -6.08
N ALA A 152 12.66 2.34 -5.75
CA ALA A 152 13.92 1.62 -5.59
C ALA A 152 13.86 0.62 -4.42
N ILE A 153 13.37 1.04 -3.25
CA ILE A 153 13.14 0.14 -2.10
C ILE A 153 12.17 -0.99 -2.51
N GLY A 154 11.13 -0.65 -3.27
CA GLY A 154 10.20 -1.64 -3.84
C GLY A 154 10.93 -2.71 -4.66
N TRP A 155 11.84 -2.33 -5.55
CA TRP A 155 12.65 -3.27 -6.33
C TRP A 155 13.61 -4.10 -5.48
N ASP A 156 14.24 -3.51 -4.48
CA ASP A 156 15.13 -4.22 -3.55
C ASP A 156 14.37 -5.30 -2.78
N LEU A 157 13.13 -5.01 -2.37
CA LEU A 157 12.26 -5.99 -1.73
C LEU A 157 11.81 -7.07 -2.72
N LEU A 158 11.43 -6.70 -3.95
CA LEU A 158 11.07 -7.69 -4.98
C LEU A 158 12.26 -8.60 -5.35
N ALA A 159 13.49 -8.16 -5.14
CA ALA A 159 14.68 -8.99 -5.33
C ALA A 159 14.82 -10.14 -4.30
N MET A 160 14.05 -10.10 -3.20
CA MET A 160 13.93 -11.23 -2.27
C MET A 160 13.13 -12.39 -2.87
N ILE A 161 12.28 -12.11 -3.86
CA ILE A 161 11.39 -13.09 -4.48
C ILE A 161 12.04 -13.61 -5.79
N PRO A 162 11.92 -14.92 -6.11
CA PRO A 162 12.42 -15.45 -7.37
C PRO A 162 11.76 -14.76 -8.56
N ARG A 163 12.53 -14.48 -9.61
CA ARG A 163 12.02 -13.80 -10.82
C ARG A 163 10.79 -14.47 -11.43
N ALA A 164 10.70 -15.80 -11.35
CA ALA A 164 9.55 -16.57 -11.84
C ALA A 164 8.23 -16.27 -11.12
N GLU A 165 8.28 -15.66 -9.93
CA GLU A 165 7.10 -15.26 -9.15
C GLU A 165 6.70 -13.79 -9.36
N LEU A 166 7.46 -13.02 -10.14
CA LEU A 166 7.17 -11.62 -10.47
C LEU A 166 6.16 -11.49 -11.62
N LYS A 167 5.02 -12.16 -11.46
CA LYS A 167 4.00 -12.33 -12.51
C LYS A 167 3.23 -11.05 -12.87
N ARG A 168 3.33 -10.00 -12.05
CA ARG A 168 2.62 -8.71 -12.23
C ARG A 168 3.51 -7.58 -12.71
N VAL A 169 4.76 -7.90 -13.07
CA VAL A 169 5.72 -6.93 -13.59
C VAL A 169 6.14 -7.35 -14.99
N ARG A 170 6.13 -6.41 -15.93
CA ARG A 170 6.60 -6.67 -17.30
C ARG A 170 8.10 -6.97 -17.31
N ASP A 171 8.52 -7.94 -18.13
CA ASP A 171 9.92 -8.36 -18.26
C ASP A 171 10.88 -7.19 -18.56
N ALA A 172 10.45 -6.25 -19.41
CA ALA A 172 11.24 -5.07 -19.76
C ALA A 172 11.64 -4.22 -18.53
N TYR A 173 10.81 -4.19 -17.48
CA TYR A 173 11.12 -3.47 -16.25
C TYR A 173 11.95 -4.31 -15.28
N ILE A 174 11.75 -5.63 -15.27
CA ILE A 174 12.62 -6.54 -14.53
C ILE A 174 14.05 -6.42 -15.07
N GLU A 175 14.25 -6.46 -16.39
CA GLU A 175 15.58 -6.33 -16.98
C GLU A 175 16.24 -4.98 -16.68
N LYS A 176 15.44 -3.91 -16.62
CA LYS A 176 15.93 -2.54 -16.43
C LYS A 176 16.23 -2.20 -14.96
N TYR A 177 15.36 -2.59 -14.04
CA TYR A 177 15.35 -2.10 -12.66
C TYR A 177 15.67 -3.16 -11.62
N TYR A 178 15.60 -4.45 -11.96
CA TYR A 178 15.89 -5.50 -10.98
C TYR A 178 17.37 -5.44 -10.58
N PRO A 179 17.69 -5.42 -9.27
CA PRO A 179 19.06 -5.36 -8.79
C PRO A 179 19.90 -6.49 -9.40
N LYS A 180 21.01 -6.14 -10.04
CA LYS A 180 21.99 -7.14 -10.48
C LYS A 180 22.72 -7.58 -9.22
N LYS A 181 22.53 -8.84 -8.81
CA LYS A 181 23.37 -9.43 -7.76
C LYS A 181 24.79 -9.53 -8.33
N ASP A 182 25.74 -8.87 -7.68
CA ASP A 182 27.17 -9.11 -7.90
C ASP A 182 27.55 -10.54 -7.46
#